data_AF-A0AAD9CL97-F1
#
_entry.id   AF-A0AAD9CL97-F1
#
_cell.length_a   1.000
_cell.length_b   1.000
_cell.length_c   1.000
_cell.angle_alpha   90.00
_cell.angle_beta   90.00
_cell.angle_gamma   90.00
#
_symmetry.space_group_name_H-M   'P 1'
#
loop_
_entity.id
_entity.type
_entity.pdbx_description
1 polymer ?
#
loop_
_entity_poly.entity_id
_entity_poly.type
_entity_poly.pdbx_seq_one_letter_code
_entity_poly.pdbx_strand_id
1 'polypeptide(L)'
;MIAVSVVHGGPGPHFLSEDLVHYLAGQPSFKATVNLITDEEVGKALQEIENAASVDALREMTMRHSTMLQTAGCLRHVASVEQKKGIVSDYLQWYIIGRNSSVIDRFKEGLSALQFLNALQQHPTLLAPVLCHSEKRLTALELERLFKPDLSPPGSNRRLRESQTLGYWADYLLDCEESQTAVSLEDVCDWADFTSPIWI
;
A
#
# COMPACT_ATOMS: atom_id res chain seq x y z
N MET A 1 2.68 17.01 -5.40
CA MET A 1 2.94 17.06 -3.94
C MET A 1 3.96 16.03 -3.47
N ILE A 2 3.86 14.75 -3.86
CA ILE A 2 4.83 13.70 -3.45
C ILE A 2 6.29 14.07 -3.71
N ALA A 3 6.65 14.41 -4.97
CA ALA A 3 8.02 14.77 -5.30
C ALA A 3 8.53 15.98 -4.49
N VAL A 4 7.67 16.97 -4.23
CA VAL A 4 8.01 18.14 -3.42
C VAL A 4 8.29 17.72 -1.97
N SER A 5 7.41 16.91 -1.37
CA SER A 5 7.58 16.40 -0.01
C SER A 5 8.93 15.70 0.14
N VAL A 6 9.19 14.68 -0.69
CA VAL A 6 10.37 13.83 -0.56
C VAL A 6 11.66 14.61 -0.81
N VAL A 7 11.71 15.47 -1.85
CA VAL A 7 12.91 16.24 -2.17
C VAL A 7 13.28 17.24 -1.07
N HIS A 8 12.30 17.75 -0.33
CA HIS A 8 12.54 18.69 0.78
C HIS A 8 12.64 17.99 2.15
N GLY A 9 12.77 16.66 2.19
CA GLY A 9 12.92 15.89 3.44
C GLY A 9 11.62 15.63 4.20
N GLY A 10 10.47 15.88 3.57
CA GLY A 10 9.16 15.45 4.07
C GLY A 10 8.90 13.95 3.84
N PRO A 11 7.78 13.42 4.38
CA PRO A 11 7.45 12.01 4.29
C PRO A 11 7.10 11.57 2.86
N GLY A 12 7.37 10.30 2.57
CA GLY A 12 6.89 9.62 1.37
C GLY A 12 5.42 9.21 1.49
N PRO A 13 4.78 8.81 0.38
CA PRO A 13 3.38 8.40 0.37
C PRO A 13 3.11 7.07 1.08
N HIS A 14 4.06 6.13 1.10
CA HIS A 14 3.95 4.83 1.77
C HIS A 14 2.65 4.02 1.50
N PHE A 15 2.11 4.09 0.29
CA PHE A 15 0.88 3.35 -0.08
C PHE A 15 0.95 2.66 -1.44
N LEU A 16 1.98 2.90 -2.25
CA LEU A 16 2.06 2.31 -3.60
C LEU A 16 2.49 0.84 -3.50
N SER A 17 1.98 -0.01 -4.39
CA SER A 17 2.45 -1.40 -4.49
C SER A 17 3.87 -1.46 -5.05
N GLU A 18 4.63 -2.49 -4.67
CA GLU A 18 5.98 -2.71 -5.19
C GLU A 18 6.00 -2.81 -6.72
N ASP A 19 5.01 -3.48 -7.32
CA ASP A 19 4.92 -3.65 -8.78
C ASP A 19 4.78 -2.31 -9.52
N LEU A 20 3.96 -1.39 -9.00
CA LEU A 20 3.81 -0.07 -9.59
C LEU A 20 5.10 0.74 -9.44
N VAL A 21 5.74 0.68 -8.27
CA VAL A 21 7.00 1.41 -8.02
C VAL A 21 8.14 0.86 -8.88
N HIS A 22 8.24 -0.45 -9.03
CA HIS A 22 9.19 -1.10 -9.95
C HIS A 22 8.95 -0.68 -11.39
N TYR A 23 7.70 -0.64 -11.83
CA TYR A 23 7.35 -0.14 -13.15
C TYR A 23 7.77 1.32 -13.35
N LEU A 24 7.51 2.20 -12.36
CA LEU A 24 7.94 3.61 -12.40
C LEU A 24 9.47 3.75 -12.45
N ALA A 25 10.18 2.89 -11.71
CA ALA A 25 11.62 2.81 -11.67
C ALA A 25 12.25 2.15 -12.92
N GLY A 26 11.45 1.76 -13.92
CA GLY A 26 11.92 1.11 -15.14
C GLY A 26 12.47 -0.30 -14.93
N GLN A 27 12.11 -0.97 -13.83
CA GLN A 27 12.54 -2.33 -13.55
C GLN A 27 11.68 -3.34 -14.33
N PRO A 28 12.28 -4.41 -14.88
CA PRO A 28 11.56 -5.42 -15.67
C PRO A 28 10.75 -6.40 -14.82
N SER A 29 10.95 -6.39 -13.50
CA SER A 29 10.35 -7.36 -12.59
C SER A 29 8.93 -6.95 -12.23
N PHE A 30 7.95 -7.70 -12.73
CA PHE A 30 6.56 -7.62 -12.32
C PHE A 30 6.19 -8.93 -11.62
N LYS A 31 5.89 -8.87 -10.32
CA LYS A 31 5.65 -10.03 -9.44
C LYS A 31 4.23 -10.05 -8.89
N ALA A 32 3.31 -9.30 -9.50
CA ALA A 32 1.94 -9.25 -9.08
C ALA A 32 1.34 -10.65 -8.97
N THR A 33 0.50 -10.83 -7.95
CA THR A 33 -0.25 -12.07 -7.72
C THR A 33 -1.74 -11.78 -7.81
N VAL A 34 -2.54 -12.83 -8.04
CA VAL A 34 -3.99 -12.70 -8.18
C VAL A 34 -4.65 -12.11 -6.91
N ASN A 35 -4.01 -12.26 -5.74
CA ASN A 35 -4.47 -11.71 -4.47
C ASN A 35 -4.54 -10.17 -4.44
N LEU A 36 -3.84 -9.48 -5.36
CA LEU A 36 -3.86 -8.02 -5.45
C LEU A 36 -5.10 -7.47 -6.17
N ILE A 37 -5.93 -8.36 -6.74
CA ILE A 37 -7.11 -7.96 -7.49
C ILE A 37 -8.27 -7.77 -6.52
N THR A 38 -8.79 -6.54 -6.47
CA THR A 38 -9.95 -6.18 -5.64
C THR A 38 -11.28 -6.57 -6.27
N ASP A 39 -11.30 -6.78 -7.58
CA ASP A 39 -12.47 -7.24 -8.33
C ASP A 39 -12.64 -8.76 -8.16
N GLU A 40 -13.66 -9.17 -7.40
CA GLU A 40 -13.90 -10.58 -7.07
C GLU A 40 -14.11 -11.47 -8.31
N GLU A 41 -14.79 -10.96 -9.34
CA GLU A 41 -15.07 -11.72 -10.55
C GLU A 41 -13.78 -11.98 -11.34
N VAL A 42 -12.97 -10.93 -11.51
CA VAL A 42 -11.67 -11.03 -12.18
C VAL A 42 -10.70 -11.90 -11.37
N GLY A 43 -10.65 -11.72 -10.06
CA GLY A 43 -9.81 -12.53 -9.17
C GLY A 43 -10.14 -14.01 -9.26
N LYS A 44 -11.43 -14.36 -9.21
CA LYS A 44 -11.90 -15.74 -9.37
C LYS A 44 -11.56 -16.31 -10.75
N ALA A 45 -11.78 -15.55 -11.81
CA ALA A 45 -11.48 -15.99 -13.17
C ALA A 45 -9.99 -16.34 -13.35
N LEU A 46 -9.10 -15.51 -12.80
CA LEU A 46 -7.66 -15.76 -12.87
C LEU A 46 -7.22 -16.92 -11.98
N GLN A 47 -7.83 -17.11 -10.80
CA GLN A 47 -7.60 -18.30 -9.97
C GLN A 47 -8.03 -19.59 -10.69
N GLU A 48 -9.16 -19.59 -11.40
CA GLU A 48 -9.60 -20.75 -12.19
C GLU A 48 -8.58 -21.09 -13.31
N ILE A 49 -8.05 -20.07 -13.98
CA ILE A 49 -7.00 -20.23 -15.02
C ILE A 49 -5.69 -20.74 -14.38
N GLU A 50 -5.27 -20.15 -13.25
CA GLU A 50 -4.04 -20.52 -12.55
C GLU A 50 -4.08 -21.94 -12.00
N ASN A 51 -5.24 -22.41 -11.56
CA ASN A 51 -5.45 -23.74 -11.00
C ASN A 51 -5.74 -24.83 -12.04
N ALA A 52 -5.81 -24.49 -13.33
CA ALA A 52 -6.02 -25.48 -14.38
C ALA A 52 -4.91 -26.56 -14.36
N ALA A 53 -5.33 -27.83 -14.32
CA ALA A 53 -4.47 -28.99 -14.16
C ALA A 53 -4.12 -29.71 -15.49
N SER A 54 -4.82 -29.39 -16.57
CA SER A 54 -4.60 -29.98 -17.91
C SER A 54 -4.74 -28.92 -19.00
N VAL A 55 -4.24 -29.24 -20.20
CA VAL A 55 -4.32 -28.32 -21.36
C VAL A 55 -5.78 -28.07 -21.74
N ASP A 56 -6.62 -29.11 -21.69
CA ASP A 56 -8.04 -28.99 -22.02
C ASP A 56 -8.80 -28.16 -20.99
N ALA A 57 -8.52 -28.37 -19.69
CA ALA A 57 -9.09 -27.53 -18.62
C ALA A 57 -8.64 -26.06 -18.78
N LEU A 58 -7.37 -25.82 -19.09
CA LEU A 58 -6.85 -24.47 -19.31
C LEU A 58 -7.52 -23.80 -20.53
N ARG A 59 -7.74 -24.55 -21.62
CA ARG A 59 -8.48 -24.06 -22.80
C ARG A 59 -9.92 -23.73 -22.46
N GLU A 60 -10.60 -24.59 -21.71
CA GLU A 60 -11.96 -24.35 -21.24
C GLU A 60 -12.04 -23.06 -20.41
N MET A 61 -11.18 -22.89 -19.41
CA MET A 61 -11.16 -21.68 -18.56
C MET A 61 -10.82 -20.42 -19.37
N THR A 62 -9.87 -20.51 -20.30
CA THR A 62 -9.49 -19.41 -21.19
C THR A 62 -10.65 -19.01 -22.10
N MET A 63 -11.43 -19.97 -22.60
CA MET A 63 -12.59 -19.70 -23.45
C MET A 63 -13.78 -19.17 -22.64
N ARG A 64 -14.01 -19.72 -21.44
CA ARG A 64 -15.03 -19.25 -20.50
C ARG A 64 -14.85 -17.79 -20.14
N HIS A 65 -13.61 -17.36 -19.92
CA HIS A 65 -13.23 -15.99 -19.56
C HIS A 65 -12.69 -15.19 -20.76
N SER A 66 -13.08 -15.57 -21.98
CA SER A 66 -12.48 -15.02 -23.21
C SER A 66 -12.70 -13.52 -23.41
N THR A 67 -13.87 -12.98 -23.05
CA THR A 67 -14.16 -11.54 -23.15
C THR A 67 -13.25 -10.70 -22.26
N MET A 68 -13.03 -11.16 -21.02
CA MET A 68 -12.09 -10.58 -20.07
C MET A 68 -10.67 -10.57 -20.66
N LEU A 69 -10.19 -11.74 -21.13
CA LEU A 69 -8.86 -11.87 -21.70
C LEU A 69 -8.68 -11.11 -23.02
N GLN A 70 -9.71 -10.99 -23.86
CA GLN A 70 -9.68 -10.20 -25.10
C GLN A 70 -9.54 -8.71 -24.83
N THR A 71 -10.25 -8.21 -23.81
CA THR A 71 -10.16 -6.79 -23.41
C THR A 71 -8.74 -6.41 -23.01
N ALA A 72 -8.04 -7.33 -22.35
CA ALA A 72 -6.64 -7.17 -21.96
C ALA A 72 -5.63 -7.50 -23.08
N GLY A 73 -6.09 -8.02 -24.23
CA GLY A 73 -5.21 -8.53 -25.29
C GLY A 73 -4.45 -9.81 -24.91
N CYS A 74 -4.88 -10.52 -23.88
CA CYS A 74 -4.20 -11.69 -23.35
C CYS A 74 -4.71 -13.03 -23.93
N LEU A 75 -5.87 -13.02 -24.60
CA LEU A 75 -6.45 -14.22 -25.21
C LEU A 75 -5.50 -14.79 -26.28
N ARG A 76 -5.09 -16.06 -26.10
CA ARG A 76 -4.17 -16.75 -27.00
C ARG A 76 -4.46 -18.24 -27.09
N HIS A 77 -3.89 -18.88 -28.11
CA HIS A 77 -3.92 -20.33 -28.22
C HIS A 77 -3.08 -20.99 -27.13
N VAL A 78 -3.66 -21.96 -26.42
CA VAL A 78 -3.01 -22.73 -25.36
C VAL A 78 -2.54 -24.08 -25.90
N ALA A 79 -1.23 -24.29 -25.90
CA ALA A 79 -0.56 -25.51 -26.33
C ALA A 79 0.00 -26.33 -25.15
N SER A 80 0.27 -25.70 -24.00
CA SER A 80 0.75 -26.41 -22.80
C SER A 80 0.22 -25.76 -21.51
N VAL A 81 0.21 -26.51 -20.40
CA VAL A 81 -0.36 -26.06 -19.12
C VAL A 81 0.49 -24.96 -18.49
N GLU A 82 1.80 -24.99 -18.73
CA GLU A 82 2.79 -24.04 -18.23
C GLU A 82 2.48 -22.60 -18.66
N GLN A 83 1.77 -22.43 -19.78
CA GLN A 83 1.38 -21.13 -20.31
C GLN A 83 0.38 -20.37 -19.41
N LYS A 84 -0.28 -21.04 -18.46
CA LYS A 84 -1.20 -20.38 -17.52
C LYS A 84 -0.54 -19.24 -16.73
N LYS A 85 0.74 -19.42 -16.35
CA LYS A 85 1.51 -18.39 -15.64
C LYS A 85 1.68 -17.13 -16.49
N GLY A 86 1.96 -17.30 -17.78
CA GLY A 86 2.10 -16.18 -18.71
C GLY A 86 0.78 -15.45 -18.93
N ILE A 87 -0.33 -16.18 -19.10
CA ILE A 87 -1.67 -15.58 -19.26
C ILE A 87 -2.04 -14.74 -18.04
N VAL A 88 -1.87 -15.30 -16.83
CA VAL A 88 -2.18 -14.60 -15.57
C VAL A 88 -1.26 -13.40 -15.37
N SER A 89 0.05 -13.56 -15.60
CA SER A 89 1.02 -12.47 -15.47
C SER A 89 0.77 -11.32 -16.44
N ASP A 90 0.51 -11.62 -17.72
CA ASP A 90 0.20 -10.61 -18.75
C ASP A 90 -1.09 -9.87 -18.41
N TYR A 91 -2.11 -10.60 -17.93
CA TYR A 91 -3.37 -9.98 -17.52
C TYR A 91 -3.19 -9.06 -16.32
N LEU A 92 -2.45 -9.49 -15.29
CA LEU A 92 -2.14 -8.67 -14.12
C LEU A 92 -1.38 -7.39 -14.51
N GLN A 93 -0.42 -7.51 -15.43
CA GLN A 93 0.32 -6.37 -15.94
C GLN A 93 -0.60 -5.38 -16.67
N TRP A 94 -1.50 -5.87 -17.53
CA TRP A 94 -2.49 -5.01 -18.16
C TRP A 94 -3.45 -4.40 -17.13
N TYR A 95 -3.92 -5.16 -16.14
CA TYR A 95 -4.89 -4.71 -15.15
C TYR A 95 -4.32 -3.58 -14.27
N ILE A 96 -3.08 -3.73 -13.82
CA ILE A 96 -2.42 -2.75 -12.93
C ILE A 96 -1.89 -1.57 -13.75
N ILE A 97 -1.18 -1.83 -14.84
CA ILE A 97 -0.47 -0.81 -15.62
C ILE A 97 -1.25 -0.37 -16.85
N GLY A 98 -1.60 -1.30 -17.74
CA GLY A 98 -2.19 -0.99 -19.04
C GLY A 98 -3.50 -0.21 -18.96
N ARG A 99 -4.43 -0.68 -18.13
CA ARG A 99 -5.75 -0.08 -17.88
C ARG A 99 -5.65 1.34 -17.32
N ASN A 100 -4.60 1.63 -16.55
CA ASN A 100 -4.38 2.91 -15.88
C ASN A 100 -3.28 3.75 -16.54
N SER A 101 -2.85 3.41 -17.75
CA SER A 101 -1.69 4.01 -18.42
C SER A 101 -1.71 5.54 -18.45
N SER A 102 -2.83 6.15 -18.84
CA SER A 102 -2.95 7.62 -18.88
C SER A 102 -2.81 8.28 -17.51
N VAL A 103 -3.31 7.65 -16.44
CA VAL A 103 -3.18 8.14 -15.07
C VAL A 103 -1.75 7.97 -14.58
N ILE A 104 -1.13 6.83 -14.88
CA ILE A 104 0.26 6.54 -14.53
C ILE A 104 1.22 7.48 -15.25
N ASP A 105 0.95 7.85 -16.51
CA ASP A 105 1.79 8.78 -17.25
C ASP A 105 1.72 10.19 -16.65
N ARG A 106 0.51 10.67 -16.30
CA ARG A 106 0.37 11.93 -15.55
C ARG A 106 1.03 11.87 -14.18
N PHE A 107 1.01 10.71 -13.53
CA PHE A 107 1.71 10.50 -12.27
C PHE A 107 3.23 10.59 -12.44
N LYS A 108 3.78 9.97 -13.50
CA LYS A 108 5.20 10.10 -13.88
C LYS A 108 5.59 11.55 -14.16
N GLU A 109 4.76 12.31 -14.86
CA GLU A 109 4.98 13.75 -15.07
C GLU A 109 5.06 14.50 -13.74
N GLY A 110 4.14 14.22 -12.82
CA GLY A 110 4.15 14.79 -11.47
C GLY A 110 5.41 14.44 -10.65
N LEU A 111 5.91 13.21 -10.78
CA LEU A 111 7.19 12.78 -10.18
C LEU A 111 8.41 13.39 -10.88
N SER A 112 8.29 13.75 -12.16
CA SER A 112 9.39 14.34 -12.93
C SER A 112 9.63 15.82 -12.63
N ALA A 113 8.66 16.51 -12.03
CA ALA A 113 8.71 17.95 -11.75
C ALA A 113 9.97 18.41 -11.00
N LEU A 114 10.53 17.56 -10.11
CA LEU A 114 11.77 17.81 -9.37
C LEU A 114 12.85 16.74 -9.62
N GLN A 115 12.84 16.12 -10.81
CA GLN A 115 13.77 15.04 -11.18
C GLN A 115 13.71 13.80 -10.28
N PHE A 116 12.67 13.68 -9.45
CA PHE A 116 12.52 12.55 -8.53
C PHE A 116 12.35 11.23 -9.30
N LEU A 117 11.59 11.22 -10.41
CA LEU A 117 11.48 10.04 -11.27
C LEU A 117 12.84 9.59 -11.82
N ASN A 118 13.68 10.53 -12.25
CA ASN A 118 15.01 10.23 -12.77
C ASN A 118 15.91 9.64 -11.68
N ALA A 119 15.86 10.22 -10.46
CA ALA A 119 16.57 9.68 -9.31
C ALA A 119 16.08 8.28 -8.94
N LEU A 120 14.76 8.04 -8.97
CA LEU A 120 14.16 6.72 -8.71
C LEU A 120 14.67 5.67 -9.70
N GLN A 121 14.78 6.02 -10.98
CA GLN A 121 15.30 5.12 -12.01
C GLN A 121 16.81 4.84 -11.86
N GLN A 122 17.59 5.82 -11.39
CA GLN A 122 19.02 5.67 -11.13
C GLN A 122 19.31 4.89 -9.84
N HIS A 123 18.46 5.05 -8.82
CA HIS A 123 18.66 4.50 -7.48
C HIS A 123 17.38 3.81 -6.94
N PRO A 124 16.87 2.78 -7.64
CA PRO A 124 15.60 2.14 -7.30
C PRO A 124 15.59 1.51 -5.91
N THR A 125 16.69 0.89 -5.50
CA THR A 125 16.80 0.24 -4.17
C THR A 125 16.71 1.21 -3.00
N LEU A 126 17.11 2.46 -3.20
CA LEU A 126 17.08 3.49 -2.15
C LEU A 126 15.73 4.22 -2.10
N LEU A 127 15.15 4.49 -3.28
CA LEU A 127 13.98 5.36 -3.39
C LEU A 127 12.65 4.61 -3.49
N ALA A 128 12.64 3.33 -3.89
CA ALA A 128 11.42 2.54 -3.92
C ALA A 128 10.76 2.43 -2.52
N PRO A 129 11.50 2.15 -1.42
CA PRO A 129 10.90 2.07 -0.08
C PRO A 129 10.21 3.36 0.40
N VAL A 130 10.61 4.52 -0.13
CA VAL A 130 9.97 5.80 0.18
C VAL A 130 8.56 5.88 -0.39
N LEU A 131 8.32 5.22 -1.52
CA LEU A 131 7.03 5.20 -2.21
C LEU A 131 6.16 4.00 -1.82
N CYS A 132 6.80 2.84 -1.66
CA CYS A 132 6.14 1.58 -1.41
C CYS A 132 5.41 1.58 -0.08
N HIS A 133 4.31 0.84 -0.05
CA HIS A 133 3.62 0.53 1.19
C HIS A 133 4.58 -0.06 2.21
N SER A 134 4.53 0.48 3.42
CA SER A 134 5.27 0.00 4.58
C SER A 134 4.28 -0.14 5.72
N GLU A 135 4.07 -1.36 6.21
CA GLU A 135 3.34 -1.61 7.46
C GLU A 135 4.21 -1.18 8.65
N LYS A 136 4.40 0.13 8.81
CA LYS A 136 4.96 0.66 10.06
C LYS A 136 3.80 0.86 11.02
N ARG A 137 3.61 -0.10 11.93
CA ARG A 137 2.64 0.04 13.02
C ARG A 137 3.06 1.16 13.96
N LEU A 138 2.09 1.96 14.39
CA LEU A 138 2.28 2.95 15.43
C LEU A 138 2.54 2.21 16.75
N THR A 139 3.51 2.67 17.52
CA THR A 139 3.79 2.13 18.86
C THR A 139 3.31 3.09 19.94
N ALA A 140 2.97 2.58 21.11
CA ALA A 140 2.58 3.36 22.28
C ALA A 140 3.65 4.38 22.62
N LEU A 141 4.93 4.00 22.55
CA LEU A 141 6.06 4.88 22.79
C LEU A 141 6.19 6.01 21.77
N GLU A 142 5.95 5.72 20.49
CA GLU A 142 5.94 6.76 19.46
C GLU A 142 4.82 7.76 19.70
N LEU A 143 3.62 7.26 20.02
CA LEU A 143 2.45 8.10 20.28
C LEU A 143 2.62 8.92 21.57
N GLU A 144 3.10 8.33 22.66
CA GLU A 144 3.41 9.01 23.92
C GLU A 144 4.37 10.18 23.70
N ARG A 145 5.41 10.02 22.86
CA ARG A 145 6.39 11.06 22.55
C ARG A 145 5.81 12.24 21.77
N LEU A 146 4.70 12.05 21.05
CA LEU A 146 4.02 13.13 20.35
C LEU A 146 3.28 14.05 21.33
N PHE A 147 2.78 13.50 22.44
CA PHE A 147 2.08 14.28 23.47
C PHE A 147 3.06 14.90 24.46
N LYS A 148 3.19 16.22 24.41
CA LYS A 148 3.98 17.00 25.37
C LYS A 148 3.04 17.84 26.24
N PRO A 149 2.52 17.27 27.34
CA PRO A 149 1.64 18.01 28.23
C PRO A 149 2.39 19.16 28.89
N ASP A 150 1.72 20.30 29.03
CA ASP A 150 2.20 21.40 29.87
C ASP A 150 1.90 21.06 31.33
N LEU A 151 2.94 21.06 32.17
CA LEU A 151 2.88 20.50 33.51
C LEU A 151 3.06 21.60 34.55
N SER A 152 2.37 21.46 35.67
CA SER A 152 2.51 22.39 36.79
C SER A 152 3.95 22.40 37.32
N PRO A 153 4.38 23.46 38.02
CA PRO A 153 5.72 23.51 38.59
C PRO A 153 6.05 22.32 39.49
N PRO A 154 7.31 21.85 39.51
CA PRO A 154 7.78 20.81 40.42
C PRO A 154 7.46 21.16 41.88
N GLY A 155 6.96 20.18 42.64
CA GLY A 155 6.62 20.36 44.07
C GLY A 155 5.21 20.90 44.34
N SER A 156 4.43 21.24 43.31
CA SER A 156 3.01 21.57 43.51
C SER A 156 2.16 20.32 43.79
N ASN A 157 1.06 20.48 44.54
CA ASN A 157 0.08 19.40 44.75
C ASN A 157 -0.53 18.87 43.44
N ARG A 158 -0.51 19.69 42.38
CA ARG A 158 -0.99 19.31 41.04
C ARG A 158 0.00 18.40 40.33
N ARG A 159 1.31 18.63 40.50
CA ARG A 159 2.38 17.87 39.84
C ARG A 159 2.30 16.36 40.10
N LEU A 160 1.97 15.98 41.34
CA LEU A 160 1.84 14.56 41.71
C LEU A 160 0.69 13.89 40.93
N ARG A 161 -0.48 14.56 40.85
CA ARG A 161 -1.64 14.06 40.12
C ARG A 161 -1.39 13.99 38.62
N GLU A 162 -0.77 15.02 38.06
CA GLU A 162 -0.40 15.04 36.63
C GLU A 162 0.56 13.91 36.27
N SER A 163 1.54 13.63 37.13
CA SER A 163 2.48 12.52 36.90
C SER A 163 1.78 11.16 36.95
N GLN A 164 0.81 10.99 37.85
CA GLN A 164 -0.01 9.79 37.91
C GLN A 164 -0.91 9.64 36.68
N THR A 165 -1.52 10.73 36.20
CA THR A 165 -2.30 10.74 34.97
C THR A 165 -1.45 10.36 33.75
N LEU A 166 -0.18 10.80 33.70
CA LEU A 166 0.74 10.39 32.65
C LEU A 166 1.07 8.90 32.70
N GLY A 167 1.21 8.32 33.89
CA GLY A 167 1.36 6.88 34.05
C GLY A 167 0.16 6.12 33.46
N TYR A 168 -1.06 6.52 33.85
CA TYR A 168 -2.28 5.91 33.30
C TYR A 168 -2.42 6.09 31.78
N TRP A 169 -1.96 7.21 31.24
CA TRP A 169 -1.93 7.43 29.81
C TRP A 169 -0.97 6.46 29.11
N ALA A 170 0.26 6.30 29.62
CA ALA A 170 1.22 5.35 29.07
C ALA A 170 0.72 3.91 29.15
N ASP A 171 0.12 3.52 30.29
CA ASP A 171 -0.50 2.19 30.45
C ASP A 171 -1.64 1.97 29.44
N TYR A 172 -2.51 2.97 29.26
CA TYR A 172 -3.59 2.88 28.28
C TYR A 172 -3.09 2.73 26.83
N LEU A 173 -2.04 3.47 26.45
CA LEU A 173 -1.44 3.33 25.13
C LEU A 173 -0.83 1.94 24.91
N LEU A 174 -0.21 1.36 25.94
CA LEU A 174 0.29 -0.02 25.88
C LEU A 174 -0.85 -1.03 25.72
N ASP A 175 -1.95 -0.86 26.47
CA ASP A 175 -3.14 -1.71 26.32
C ASP A 175 -3.73 -1.60 24.90
N CYS A 176 -3.70 -0.41 24.28
CA CYS A 176 -4.08 -0.22 22.87
C CYS A 176 -3.14 -0.93 21.90
N GLU A 177 -1.82 -0.83 22.10
CA GLU A 177 -0.82 -1.51 21.27
C GLU A 177 -0.99 -3.04 21.32
N GLU A 178 -1.25 -3.57 22.51
CA GLU A 178 -1.43 -5.00 22.75
C GLU A 178 -2.83 -5.52 22.36
N SER A 179 -3.68 -4.67 21.74
CA SER A 179 -5.06 -4.99 21.35
C SER A 179 -5.92 -5.46 22.53
N GLN A 180 -5.63 -4.97 23.74
CA GLN A 180 -6.41 -5.25 24.96
C GLN A 180 -7.62 -4.31 25.12
N THR A 181 -7.70 -3.26 24.29
CA THR A 181 -8.81 -2.30 24.26
C THR A 181 -9.62 -2.40 22.97
N ALA A 182 -10.82 -1.81 22.98
CA ALA A 182 -11.65 -1.68 21.77
C ALA A 182 -11.19 -0.56 20.82
N VAL A 183 -10.23 0.25 21.24
CA VAL A 183 -9.65 1.39 20.50
C VAL A 183 -8.21 1.04 20.12
N SER A 184 -7.80 1.32 18.88
CA SER A 184 -6.43 1.15 18.39
C SER A 184 -5.57 2.40 18.62
N LEU A 185 -4.24 2.29 18.50
CA LEU A 185 -3.35 3.45 18.56
C LEU A 185 -3.62 4.43 17.41
N GLU A 186 -3.99 3.90 16.23
CA GLU A 186 -4.37 4.69 15.06
C GLU A 186 -5.62 5.53 15.34
N ASP A 187 -6.64 4.96 15.99
CA ASP A 187 -7.85 5.71 16.39
C ASP A 187 -7.54 6.86 17.35
N VAL A 188 -6.61 6.63 18.28
CA VAL A 188 -6.16 7.66 19.24
C VAL A 188 -5.41 8.78 18.52
N CYS A 189 -4.54 8.43 17.56
CA CYS A 189 -3.80 9.38 16.75
C CYS A 189 -4.75 10.24 15.89
N ASP A 190 -5.70 9.60 15.20
CA ASP A 190 -6.68 10.27 14.35
C ASP A 190 -7.61 11.21 15.14
N TRP A 191 -7.94 10.83 16.39
CA TRP A 191 -8.68 11.71 17.31
C TRP A 191 -7.86 12.95 17.69
N ALA A 192 -6.57 12.78 17.96
CA ALA A 192 -5.69 13.85 18.42
C ALA A 192 -5.27 14.83 17.31
N ASP A 193 -5.13 14.34 16.07
CA ASP A 193 -4.67 15.14 14.92
C ASP A 193 -5.79 16.00 14.29
N PHE A 194 -7.01 15.99 14.84
CA PHE A 194 -8.20 16.72 14.33
C PHE A 194 -8.51 16.49 12.84
N THR A 195 -8.03 15.39 12.26
CA THR A 195 -8.28 15.01 10.85
C THR A 195 -9.66 14.38 10.65
N SER A 196 -10.33 13.99 11.74
CA SER A 196 -11.73 13.57 11.70
C SER A 196 -12.66 14.78 11.52
N PRO A 197 -13.49 14.86 10.46
CA PRO A 197 -14.59 15.80 10.42
C PRO A 197 -15.56 15.39 11.54
N ILE A 198 -15.56 16.16 12.62
CA ILE A 198 -16.55 16.02 13.69
C ILE A 198 -17.91 16.26 13.03
N TRP A 199 -18.70 15.19 12.88
CA TRP A 199 -20.11 15.28 12.51
C TRP A 199 -20.82 16.13 13.58
N ILE A 200 -21.28 17.32 13.17
CA ILE A 200 -22.33 18.08 13.86
C ILE A 200 -23.67 17.57 13.34
#